data_AF-A0A924KQS6-F1
#
_entry.id   AF-A0A924KQS6-F1
#
_cell.length_a   1.000
_cell.length_b   1.000
_cell.length_c   1.000
_cell.angle_alpha   90.00
_cell.angle_beta   90.00
_cell.angle_gamma   90.00
#
_symmetry.space_group_name_H-M   'P 1'
#
loop_
_entity.id
_entity.type
_entity.pdbx_description
1 polymer ?
#
loop_
_entity_poly.entity_id
_entity_poly.type
_entity_poly.pdbx_seq_one_letter_code
_entity_poly.pdbx_strand_id
1 'polypeptide(L)'
;MNVRGFSILLAMAVMYVAVPLLLGANLYVMSLLVASIAIGGVALAWALLGNLGGMVSFGHAAFFGVGSYVSALLSMKLGVPVFAAMLLGGVGAA
;
A
#
# COMPACT_ATOMS: atom_id res chain seq x y z
N MET A 1 -24.75 12.46 5.86
CA MET A 1 -23.56 12.21 5.02
C MET A 1 -23.57 13.20 3.86
N ASN A 2 -22.54 14.03 3.72
CA ASN A 2 -22.46 15.04 2.65
C ASN A 2 -22.39 14.37 1.28
N VAL A 3 -23.29 14.74 0.37
CA VAL A 3 -23.34 14.26 -1.03
C VAL A 3 -21.97 14.36 -1.73
N ARG A 4 -21.18 15.40 -1.45
CA ARG A 4 -19.81 15.58 -1.98
C ARG A 4 -18.83 14.49 -1.54
N GLY A 5 -18.88 14.08 -0.27
CA GLY A 5 -18.02 13.01 0.25
C GLY A 5 -18.37 11.66 -0.36
N PHE A 6 -19.67 11.40 -0.55
CA PHE A 6 -20.15 10.20 -1.21
C PHE A 6 -19.71 10.13 -2.68
N SER A 7 -19.74 11.26 -3.40
CA SER A 7 -19.25 11.33 -4.79
C SER A 7 -17.76 11.00 -4.92
N ILE A 8 -16.92 11.49 -3.98
CA ILE A 8 -15.48 11.23 -3.98
C ILE A 8 -15.20 9.75 -3.71
N LEU A 9 -15.86 9.17 -2.70
CA LEU A 9 -15.73 7.75 -2.39
C LEU A 9 -16.13 6.86 -3.57
N LEU A 10 -17.23 7.23 -4.26
CA LEU A 10 -17.68 6.53 -5.45
C LEU A 10 -16.65 6.63 -6.58
N ALA A 11 -16.10 7.82 -6.83
CA ALA A 11 -15.06 8.01 -7.84
C ALA A 11 -13.81 7.17 -7.55
N MET A 12 -13.37 7.10 -6.29
CA MET A 12 -12.23 6.26 -5.89
C MET A 12 -12.52 4.77 -6.09
N ALA A 13 -13.71 4.30 -5.72
CA ALA A 13 -14.12 2.91 -5.92
C ALA A 13 -14.16 2.54 -7.41
N VAL A 14 -14.69 3.42 -8.25
CA VAL A 14 -14.72 3.22 -9.72
C VAL A 14 -13.31 3.15 -10.28
N MET A 15 -12.42 4.06 -9.86
CA MET A 15 -11.03 4.07 -10.32
C MET A 15 -10.28 2.80 -9.93
N TYR A 16 -10.52 2.27 -8.72
CA TYR A 16 -9.90 1.03 -8.25
C TYR A 16 -10.22 -0.17 -9.14
N VAL A 17 -11.44 -0.23 -9.69
CA VAL A 17 -11.87 -1.32 -10.59
C VAL A 17 -11.45 -1.04 -12.05
N ALA A 18 -11.55 0.22 -12.49
CA ALA A 18 -11.27 0.59 -13.87
C ALA A 18 -9.78 0.44 -14.24
N VAL A 19 -8.87 0.78 -13.34
CA VAL A 19 -7.42 0.74 -13.62
C VAL A 19 -6.92 -0.67 -13.96
N PRO A 20 -7.20 -1.71 -13.15
CA PRO A 20 -6.85 -3.09 -13.52
C PRO A 20 -7.56 -3.58 -14.78
N LEU A 21 -8.81 -3.17 -15.00
CA LEU A 21 -9.58 -3.62 -16.17
C LEU A 21 -9.03 -3.07 -17.48
N LEU A 22 -8.57 -1.82 -17.48
CA LEU A 22 -8.06 -1.12 -18.67
C LEU A 22 -6.59 -1.42 -18.94
N LEU A 23 -5.77 -1.58 -17.88
CA LEU A 23 -4.30 -1.67 -18.00
C LEU A 23 -3.75 -3.06 -17.64
N GLY A 24 -4.56 -3.95 -17.06
CA GLY A 24 -4.14 -5.28 -16.62
C GLY A 24 -3.74 -6.24 -17.75
N ALA A 25 -4.10 -5.95 -18.99
CA ALA A 25 -3.64 -6.72 -20.16
C ALA A 25 -2.12 -6.64 -20.36
N ASN A 26 -1.48 -5.58 -19.86
CA ASN A 26 -0.03 -5.40 -19.92
C ASN A 26 0.58 -5.44 -18.51
N LEU A 27 1.10 -6.61 -18.14
CA LEU A 27 1.77 -6.84 -16.85
C LEU A 27 2.91 -5.85 -16.58
N TYR A 28 3.66 -5.44 -17.61
CA TYR A 28 4.75 -4.47 -17.44
C TYR A 28 4.23 -3.12 -16.98
N VAL A 29 3.18 -2.60 -17.64
CA VAL A 29 2.55 -1.31 -17.26
C VAL A 29 1.96 -1.40 -15.85
N MET A 30 1.32 -2.53 -15.53
CA MET A 30 0.72 -2.75 -14.21
C MET A 30 1.79 -2.79 -13.10
N SER A 31 2.87 -3.55 -13.29
CA SER A 31 3.99 -3.60 -12.33
C SER A 31 4.68 -2.24 -12.19
N LEU A 32 4.84 -1.50 -13.29
CA LEU A 32 5.43 -0.17 -13.29
C LEU A 32 4.56 0.81 -12.48
N LEU A 33 3.24 0.79 -12.66
CA LEU A 33 2.30 1.61 -11.90
C LEU A 33 2.32 1.30 -10.41
N VAL A 34 2.27 0.01 -10.05
CA VAL A 34 2.34 -0.44 -8.65
C VAL A 34 3.66 0.01 -8.02
N ALA A 35 4.79 -0.19 -8.69
CA ALA A 35 6.10 0.24 -8.20
C ALA A 35 6.20 1.76 -8.06
N SER A 36 5.65 2.52 -9.02
CA SER A 36 5.67 3.98 -9.02
C SER A 36 4.89 4.55 -7.83
N ILE A 37 3.69 4.02 -7.56
CA ILE A 37 2.88 4.45 -6.42
C ILE A 37 3.53 4.04 -5.10
N ALA A 38 4.10 2.82 -5.02
CA ALA A 38 4.79 2.34 -3.83
C ALA A 38 6.00 3.23 -3.48
N ILE A 39 6.90 3.49 -4.43
CA ILE A 39 8.07 4.34 -4.24
C ILE A 39 7.64 5.80 -4.00
N GLY A 40 6.62 6.28 -4.72
CA GLY A 40 6.07 7.63 -4.51
C GLY A 40 5.53 7.83 -3.09
N GLY A 41 4.85 6.82 -2.52
CA GLY A 41 4.40 6.83 -1.13
C GLY A 41 5.56 6.87 -0.14
N VAL A 42 6.62 6.10 -0.38
CA VAL A 42 7.85 6.14 0.43
C VAL A 42 8.53 7.51 0.34
N ALA A 43 8.61 8.10 -0.86
CA ALA A 43 9.18 9.42 -1.08
C ALA A 43 8.36 10.52 -0.38
N LEU A 44 7.02 10.44 -0.41
CA LEU A 44 6.12 11.31 0.33
C LEU A 44 6.31 11.17 1.84
N ALA A 45 6.37 9.93 2.35
CA ALA A 45 6.66 9.69 3.75
C ALA A 45 8.01 10.28 4.15
N TRP A 46 9.04 10.11 3.34
CA TRP A 46 10.36 10.72 3.57
C TRP A 46 10.33 12.25 3.54
N ALA A 47 9.60 12.85 2.59
CA ALA A 47 9.43 14.29 2.52
C ALA A 47 8.69 14.83 3.76
N LEU A 48 7.67 14.14 4.23
CA LEU A 48 6.94 14.55 5.43
C LEU A 48 7.78 14.37 6.70
N LEU A 49 8.44 13.23 6.88
CA LEU A 49 9.18 12.89 8.11
C LEU A 49 10.55 13.57 8.18
N GLY A 50 11.27 13.63 7.06
CA GLY A 50 12.63 14.14 6.97
C GLY A 50 12.72 15.66 6.76
N ASN A 51 11.75 16.27 6.05
CA ASN A 51 11.79 17.70 5.74
C ASN A 51 10.85 18.54 6.64
N LEU A 52 9.61 18.08 6.90
CA LEU A 52 8.58 18.88 7.59
C LEU A 52 8.30 18.46 9.05
N GLY A 53 8.50 17.19 9.39
CA GLY A 53 7.92 16.57 10.58
C GLY A 53 8.85 16.45 11.79
N GLY A 54 10.15 16.75 11.67
CA GLY A 54 11.11 16.72 12.77
C GLY A 54 11.23 15.35 13.45
N MET A 55 12.12 14.47 12.96
CA MET A 55 12.50 13.18 13.59
C MET A 55 11.34 12.41 14.24
N VAL A 56 10.36 12.00 13.43
CA VAL A 56 9.36 11.02 13.88
C VAL A 56 10.05 9.69 14.18
N SER A 57 9.61 9.03 15.27
CA SER A 57 10.06 7.71 15.71
C SER A 57 10.22 6.73 14.54
N PHE A 58 11.46 6.46 14.16
CA PHE A 58 11.80 5.54 13.07
C PHE A 58 11.27 4.11 13.33
N GLY A 59 11.08 3.76 14.61
CA GLY A 59 10.57 2.46 15.04
C GLY A 59 9.19 2.12 14.47
N HIS A 60 8.22 3.05 14.48
CA HIS A 60 6.88 2.78 13.94
C HIS A 60 6.91 2.51 12.43
N ALA A 61 7.70 3.28 11.68
CA ALA A 61 7.88 3.07 10.25
C ALA A 61 8.61 1.74 9.97
N ALA A 62 9.61 1.40 10.79
CA ALA A 62 10.34 0.14 10.69
C ALA A 62 9.43 -1.08 10.96
N PHE A 63 8.63 -1.07 12.03
CA PHE A 63 7.68 -2.15 12.34
C PHE A 63 6.62 -2.30 11.25
N PHE A 64 6.07 -1.20 10.73
CA PHE A 64 5.14 -1.24 9.60
C PHE A 64 5.79 -1.86 8.35
N GLY A 65 7.02 -1.46 8.04
CA GLY A 65 7.81 -2.01 6.94
C GLY A 65 8.02 -3.52 7.06
N VAL A 66 8.49 -3.98 8.22
CA VAL A 66 8.72 -5.42 8.50
C VAL A 66 7.42 -6.22 8.37
N GLY A 67 6.32 -5.77 8.99
CA GLY A 67 5.05 -6.50 8.93
C GLY A 67 4.45 -6.57 7.53
N SER A 68 4.57 -5.49 6.74
CA SER A 68 4.13 -5.48 5.34
C SER A 68 4.96 -6.44 4.48
N TYR A 69 6.28 -6.51 4.70
CA TYR A 69 7.16 -7.41 3.97
C TYR A 69 6.89 -8.88 4.33
N VAL A 70 6.69 -9.18 5.61
CA VAL A 70 6.30 -10.51 6.08
C VAL A 70 4.97 -10.93 5.45
N SER A 71 3.96 -10.05 5.45
CA SER A 71 2.66 -10.29 4.80
C SER A 71 2.82 -10.61 3.31
N ALA A 72 3.63 -9.84 2.59
CA ALA A 72 3.89 -10.05 1.17
C ALA A 72 4.60 -11.39 0.94
N LEU A 73 5.58 -11.75 1.77
CA LEU A 73 6.32 -12.99 1.66
C LEU A 73 5.41 -14.21 1.89
N LEU A 74 4.54 -14.15 2.91
CA LEU A 74 3.54 -15.20 3.20
C LEU A 74 2.54 -15.36 2.05
N SER A 75 2.06 -14.26 1.48
CA SER A 75 1.13 -14.32 0.35
C SER A 75 1.79 -14.84 -0.93
N MET A 76 3.03 -14.43 -1.21
CA MET A 76 3.71 -14.74 -2.48
C MET A 76 4.40 -16.09 -2.50
N LYS A 77 5.00 -16.52 -1.37
CA LYS A 77 5.78 -17.77 -1.30
C LYS A 77 5.05 -18.94 -0.64
N LEU A 78 4.24 -18.66 0.38
CA LEU A 78 3.54 -19.68 1.15
C LEU A 78 2.08 -19.87 0.71
N GLY A 79 1.61 -19.08 -0.27
CA GLY A 79 0.25 -19.17 -0.80
C GLY A 79 -0.84 -18.85 0.24
N VAL A 80 -0.47 -18.20 1.34
CA VAL A 80 -1.42 -17.85 2.40
C VAL A 80 -2.37 -16.79 1.87
N PRO A 81 -3.69 -16.91 2.09
CA PRO A 81 -4.64 -15.89 1.63
C PRO A 81 -4.30 -14.52 2.20
N VAL A 82 -4.42 -13.47 1.38
CA VAL A 82 -3.95 -12.11 1.67
C VAL A 82 -4.41 -11.60 3.04
N PHE A 83 -5.66 -11.86 3.44
CA PHE A 83 -6.18 -11.44 4.73
C PHE A 83 -5.51 -12.13 5.93
N ALA A 84 -5.23 -13.43 5.81
CA ALA A 84 -4.49 -14.15 6.84
C ALA A 84 -3.01 -13.74 6.86
N ALA A 85 -2.42 -13.51 5.68
CA ALA A 85 -1.05 -13.04 5.56
C ALA A 85 -0.86 -11.65 6.20
N MET A 86 -1.85 -10.74 6.08
CA MET A 86 -1.83 -9.44 6.75
C MET A 86 -1.84 -9.56 8.28
N LEU A 87 -2.69 -10.41 8.84
CA LEU A 87 -2.72 -10.65 10.29
C LEU A 87 -1.40 -11.26 10.80
N LEU A 88 -0.88 -12.25 10.07
CA LEU A 88 0.39 -12.91 10.40
C LEU A 88 1.59 -11.96 10.24
N GLY A 89 1.54 -11.03 9.29
CA GLY A 89 2.55 -9.98 9.17
C GLY A 89 2.54 -9.01 10.33
N GLY A 90 1.36 -8.71 10.90
CA GLY A 90 1.25 -7.96 12.15
C GLY A 90 1.94 -8.67 13.32
N VAL A 91 1.81 -10.00 13.42
CA VAL A 91 2.52 -10.81 14.42
C VAL A 91 4.03 -10.81 14.16
N GLY A 92 4.45 -10.88 12.90
CA GLY A 92 5.87 -10.83 12.53
C GLY A 92 6.53 -9.47 12.73
N ALA A 93 5.75 -8.42 12.97
CA ALA A 93 6.22 -7.08 13.32
C ALA A 93 6.13 -6.76 14.82
N ALA A 94 5.56 -7.64 15.64
CA ALA A 94 5.42 -7.44 17.08
C ALA A 94 6.69 -7.82 17.85
#